data_AF-A0A9E0V518-F1
#
_entry.id   AF-A0A9E0V518-F1
#
_cell.length_a   1.000
_cell.length_b   1.000
_cell.length_c   1.000
_cell.angle_alpha   90.00
_cell.angle_beta   90.00
_cell.angle_gamma   90.00
#
_symmetry.space_group_name_H-M   'P 1'
#
loop_
_entity.id
_entity.type
_entity.pdbx_description
1 polymer ?
#
loop_
_entity_poly.entity_id
_entity_poly.type
_entity_poly.pdbx_seq_one_letter_code
_entity_poly.pdbx_strand_id
1 'polypeptide(L)'
;MSLEITGKLVVKYDTQQIKDTFKKREFVLDISEEVNGTVYNNYAKMQLTQAKCETLDTFNEGDILKVTFNIRGNRWEKDGKVNYITSLDAWRVEKAGEPAQPVQRNPAYMNTPSFPPTSNTTPAGFSAAPAEGGDDLPF
;
A
#
# COMPACT_ATOMS: atom_id res chain seq x y z
N MET A 1 -7.37 -17.38 -12.81
CA MET A 1 -8.39 -16.53 -13.45
C MET A 1 -8.70 -15.41 -12.49
N SER A 2 -8.36 -14.16 -12.84
CA SER A 2 -8.71 -12.98 -12.06
C SER A 2 -9.92 -12.29 -12.69
N LEU A 3 -10.87 -11.89 -11.87
CA LEU A 3 -12.03 -11.09 -12.26
C LEU A 3 -11.89 -9.69 -11.72
N GLU A 4 -12.56 -8.74 -12.36
CA GLU A 4 -12.58 -7.35 -11.96
C GLU A 4 -14.02 -6.86 -11.87
N ILE A 5 -14.30 -6.04 -10.86
CA ILE A 5 -15.59 -5.37 -10.70
C ILE A 5 -15.38 -3.96 -10.19
N THR A 6 -16.22 -3.03 -10.62
CA THR A 6 -16.24 -1.67 -10.10
C THR A 6 -17.57 -1.44 -9.40
N GLY A 7 -17.54 -0.89 -8.19
CA GLY A 7 -18.73 -0.64 -7.40
C GLY A 7 -18.47 0.33 -6.27
N LYS A 8 -19.53 0.80 -5.62
CA LYS A 8 -19.43 1.71 -4.48
C LYS A 8 -19.22 0.92 -3.20
N LEU A 9 -18.23 1.28 -2.39
CA LEU A 9 -18.04 0.70 -1.07
C LEU A 9 -19.20 1.13 -0.16
N VAL A 10 -20.02 0.17 0.30
CA VAL A 10 -21.17 0.46 1.17
C VAL A 10 -20.83 0.20 2.61
N VAL A 11 -20.20 -0.94 2.87
CA VAL A 11 -19.91 -1.42 4.21
C VAL A 11 -18.49 -1.94 4.27
N LYS A 12 -17.76 -1.52 5.30
CA LYS A 12 -16.42 -2.01 5.62
C LYS A 12 -16.43 -2.57 7.04
N TYR A 13 -16.15 -3.87 7.18
CA TYR A 13 -16.09 -4.53 8.48
C TYR A 13 -14.68 -4.47 9.08
N ASP A 14 -14.59 -4.75 10.37
CA ASP A 14 -13.31 -4.91 11.07
C ASP A 14 -12.54 -6.14 10.59
N THR A 15 -11.21 -6.08 10.76
CA THR A 15 -10.34 -7.23 10.45
C THR A 15 -10.54 -8.32 11.51
N GLN A 16 -10.94 -9.51 11.07
CA GLN A 16 -11.08 -10.69 11.91
C GLN A 16 -9.85 -11.58 11.80
N GLN A 17 -9.27 -11.92 12.96
CA GLN A 17 -8.18 -12.88 13.03
C GLN A 17 -8.75 -14.29 13.24
N ILE A 18 -8.71 -15.13 12.20
CA ILE A 18 -9.26 -16.49 12.25
C ILE A 18 -8.19 -17.47 12.73
N LYS A 19 -6.93 -17.22 12.37
CA LYS A 19 -5.76 -17.97 12.83
C LYS A 19 -4.59 -17.01 13.03
N ASP A 20 -3.56 -17.47 13.73
CA ASP A 20 -2.33 -16.71 13.97
C ASP A 20 -1.74 -16.13 12.66
N THR A 21 -1.73 -16.94 11.59
CA THR A 21 -1.25 -16.57 10.25
C THR A 21 -2.34 -16.14 9.26
N PHE A 22 -3.61 -16.14 9.67
CA PHE A 22 -4.74 -15.84 8.79
C PHE A 22 -5.66 -14.79 9.40
N LYS A 23 -5.46 -13.55 8.97
CA LYS A 23 -6.40 -12.44 9.13
C LYS A 23 -7.25 -12.31 7.86
N LYS A 24 -8.55 -12.09 8.03
CA LYS A 24 -9.48 -11.75 6.95
C LYS A 24 -10.21 -10.45 7.29
N ARG A 25 -10.57 -9.68 6.28
CA ARG A 25 -11.44 -8.51 6.42
C ARG A 25 -12.51 -8.56 5.36
N GLU A 26 -13.75 -8.34 5.74
CA GLU A 26 -14.89 -8.38 4.83
C GLU A 26 -15.35 -6.97 4.48
N PHE A 27 -15.91 -6.80 3.29
CA PHE A 27 -16.51 -5.55 2.85
C PHE A 27 -17.60 -5.83 1.81
N VAL A 28 -18.47 -4.85 1.56
CA VAL A 28 -19.58 -4.96 0.62
C VAL A 28 -19.49 -3.85 -0.42
N LEU A 29 -19.53 -4.24 -1.69
CA LEU A 29 -19.68 -3.33 -2.82
C LEU A 29 -21.12 -3.32 -3.31
N ASP A 30 -21.65 -2.12 -3.54
CA ASP A 30 -22.83 -1.90 -4.35
C ASP A 30 -22.41 -1.87 -5.82
N ILE A 31 -22.93 -2.85 -6.54
CA ILE A 31 -22.74 -3.06 -7.98
C ILE A 31 -24.11 -3.02 -8.68
N SER A 32 -25.05 -2.27 -8.11
CA SER A 32 -26.40 -2.14 -8.65
C SER A 32 -26.36 -1.46 -10.02
N GLU A 33 -27.11 -2.02 -10.95
CA GLU A 33 -27.18 -1.55 -12.33
C GLU A 33 -28.59 -1.08 -12.62
N GLU A 34 -28.71 0.07 -13.28
CA GLU A 34 -29.99 0.53 -13.81
C GLU A 34 -30.15 0.01 -15.24
N VAL A 35 -31.13 -0.85 -15.45
CA VAL A 35 -31.43 -1.41 -16.77
C VAL A 35 -32.89 -1.11 -17.09
N ASN A 36 -33.12 -0.36 -18.17
CA ASN A 36 -34.45 0.08 -18.62
C ASN A 36 -35.27 0.83 -17.54
N GLY A 37 -34.61 1.71 -16.76
CA GLY A 37 -35.26 2.48 -15.69
C GLY A 37 -35.62 1.67 -14.44
N THR A 38 -35.22 0.39 -14.39
CA THR A 38 -35.34 -0.47 -13.21
C THR A 38 -33.97 -0.63 -12.58
N VAL A 39 -33.85 -0.31 -11.28
CA VAL A 39 -32.63 -0.49 -10.51
C VAL A 39 -32.56 -1.93 -10.00
N TYR A 40 -31.53 -2.66 -10.40
CA TYR A 40 -31.24 -4.00 -9.93
C TYR A 40 -30.25 -3.93 -8.79
N ASN A 41 -30.76 -3.96 -7.57
CA ASN A 41 -29.92 -3.91 -6.37
C ASN A 41 -29.02 -5.14 -6.29
N ASN A 42 -27.71 -4.92 -6.29
CA ASN A 42 -26.74 -6.00 -6.26
C ASN A 42 -25.60 -5.65 -5.31
N TYR A 43 -25.48 -6.42 -4.23
CA TYR A 43 -24.50 -6.21 -3.18
C TYR A 43 -23.54 -7.40 -3.12
N ALA A 44 -22.30 -7.18 -3.55
CA ALA A 44 -21.26 -8.18 -3.54
C ALA A 44 -20.46 -8.11 -2.24
N LYS A 45 -20.59 -9.13 -1.38
CA LYS A 45 -19.71 -9.31 -0.21
C LYS A 45 -18.40 -9.94 -0.65
N MET A 46 -17.30 -9.26 -0.35
CA MET A 46 -15.95 -9.68 -0.68
C MET A 46 -15.08 -9.77 0.58
N GLN A 47 -13.99 -10.52 0.48
CA GLN A 47 -13.02 -10.62 1.55
C GLN A 47 -11.60 -10.33 1.05
N LEU A 48 -10.83 -9.66 1.89
CA LEU A 48 -9.39 -9.49 1.78
C LEU A 48 -8.73 -10.38 2.82
N THR A 49 -7.56 -10.91 2.49
CA THR A 49 -6.78 -11.76 3.38
C THR A 49 -5.39 -11.19 3.61
N GLN A 50 -4.83 -11.47 4.79
CA GLN A 50 -3.44 -11.13 5.15
C GLN A 50 -3.13 -9.64 4.90
N ALA A 51 -2.02 -9.33 4.22
CA ALA A 51 -1.54 -7.96 3.97
C ALA A 51 -2.55 -7.07 3.21
N LYS A 52 -3.54 -7.66 2.53
CA LYS A 52 -4.54 -6.90 1.76
C LYS A 52 -5.63 -6.29 2.64
N CYS A 53 -5.76 -6.73 3.90
CA CYS A 53 -6.71 -6.13 4.84
C CYS A 53 -6.41 -4.65 5.09
N GLU A 54 -5.14 -4.27 5.06
CA GLU A 54 -4.64 -2.89 5.26
C GLU A 54 -4.94 -1.98 4.06
N THR A 55 -5.06 -2.56 2.86
CA THR A 55 -5.43 -1.80 1.66
C THR A 55 -6.82 -1.17 1.80
N LEU A 56 -7.73 -1.83 2.53
CA LEU A 56 -9.08 -1.30 2.76
C LEU A 56 -9.09 -0.12 3.75
N ASP A 57 -8.04 0.09 4.56
CA ASP A 57 -7.99 1.19 5.53
C ASP A 57 -7.95 2.56 4.88
N THR A 58 -7.34 2.67 3.70
CA THR A 58 -7.23 3.92 2.92
C THR A 58 -8.56 4.35 2.28
N PHE A 59 -9.55 3.47 2.18
CA PHE A 59 -10.84 3.75 1.55
C PHE A 59 -11.95 3.94 2.59
N ASN A 60 -12.92 4.79 2.23
CA ASN A 60 -14.08 5.09 3.05
C ASN A 60 -15.38 4.60 2.40
N GLU A 61 -16.38 4.35 3.23
CA GLU A 61 -17.73 4.07 2.75
C GLU A 61 -18.21 5.23 1.87
N GLY A 62 -18.73 4.91 0.69
CA GLY A 62 -19.10 5.86 -0.33
C GLY A 62 -18.14 5.94 -1.52
N ASP A 63 -16.88 5.50 -1.36
CA ASP A 63 -15.90 5.53 -2.45
C ASP A 63 -16.25 4.53 -3.57
N ILE A 64 -16.04 4.93 -4.82
CA ILE A 64 -16.12 3.99 -5.95
C ILE A 64 -14.79 3.26 -6.05
N LEU A 65 -14.82 1.93 -5.94
CA LEU A 65 -13.65 1.08 -5.95
C LEU A 65 -13.71 0.12 -7.13
N LYS A 66 -12.58 -0.03 -7.80
CA LYS A 66 -12.28 -1.09 -8.74
C LYS A 66 -11.53 -2.20 -8.01
N VAL A 67 -12.14 -3.38 -7.94
CA VAL A 67 -11.64 -4.52 -7.18
C VAL A 67 -11.33 -5.66 -8.13
N THR A 68 -10.09 -6.14 -8.06
CA THR A 68 -9.67 -7.38 -8.71
C THR A 68 -9.66 -8.51 -7.70
N PHE A 69 -10.36 -9.60 -8.01
CA PHE A 69 -10.60 -10.71 -7.11
C PHE A 69 -10.54 -12.06 -7.84
N ASN A 70 -10.46 -13.12 -7.05
CA ASN A 70 -10.58 -14.49 -7.52
C ASN A 70 -11.82 -15.14 -6.87
N ILE A 71 -12.47 -16.05 -7.59
CA ILE A 71 -13.54 -16.86 -7.03
C ILE A 71 -12.92 -18.13 -6.44
N ARG A 72 -13.10 -18.35 -5.14
CA ARG A 72 -12.70 -19.57 -4.46
C ARG A 72 -13.94 -20.33 -4.00
N GLY A 73 -14.14 -21.52 -4.56
CA GLY A 73 -15.16 -22.45 -4.10
C GLY A 73 -14.57 -23.42 -3.09
N ASN A 74 -15.17 -23.53 -1.91
CA ASN A 74 -14.88 -24.60 -0.96
C ASN A 74 -16.09 -25.51 -0.81
N ARG A 75 -15.85 -26.81 -0.98
CA ARG A 75 -16.82 -27.85 -0.61
C ARG A 75 -16.69 -28.09 0.89
N TRP A 76 -17.81 -28.03 1.59
CA TRP A 76 -17.87 -28.43 2.99
C TRP A 76 -19.06 -29.35 3.20
N GLU A 77 -18.95 -30.26 4.16
CA GLU A 77 -20.00 -31.22 4.46
C GLU A 77 -20.40 -31.06 5.91
N LYS A 78 -21.71 -30.96 6.14
CA LYS A 78 -22.27 -30.87 7.49
C LYS A 78 -23.59 -31.63 7.52
N ASP A 79 -23.75 -32.47 8.55
CA ASP A 79 -24.93 -33.31 8.75
C ASP A 79 -25.27 -34.19 7.53
N GLY A 80 -24.24 -34.74 6.87
CA GLY A 80 -24.39 -35.58 5.67
C GLY A 80 -24.81 -34.84 4.40
N LYS A 81 -24.90 -33.50 4.44
CA LYS A 81 -25.19 -32.66 3.27
C LYS A 81 -23.93 -31.96 2.78
N VAL A 82 -23.62 -32.19 1.50
CA VAL A 82 -22.57 -31.46 0.79
C VAL A 82 -23.08 -30.07 0.45
N ASN A 83 -22.34 -29.05 0.88
CA ASN A 83 -22.61 -27.65 0.59
C ASN A 83 -21.39 -27.04 -0.10
N TYR A 84 -21.64 -26.01 -0.91
CA TYR A 84 -20.61 -25.27 -1.63
C TYR A 84 -20.64 -23.83 -1.17
N ILE A 85 -19.51 -23.33 -0.67
CA ILE A 85 -19.35 -21.92 -0.31
C ILE A 85 -18.46 -21.28 -1.37
N THR A 86 -18.96 -20.20 -1.94
CA THR A 86 -18.18 -19.34 -2.83
C THR A 86 -17.70 -18.14 -2.05
N SER A 87 -16.39 -17.91 -2.09
CA SER A 87 -15.71 -16.78 -1.46
C SER A 87 -15.07 -15.92 -2.55
N LEU A 88 -15.32 -14.62 -2.52
CA LEU A 88 -14.71 -13.64 -3.41
C LEU A 88 -13.47 -13.07 -2.73
N ASP A 89 -12.31 -13.58 -3.11
CA ASP A 89 -11.02 -13.22 -2.50
C ASP A 89 -10.38 -12.08 -3.30
N ALA A 90 -10.55 -10.86 -2.78
CA ALA A 90 -9.98 -9.66 -3.36
C ALA A 90 -8.48 -9.59 -3.05
N TRP A 91 -7.68 -9.27 -4.07
CA TRP A 91 -6.22 -9.16 -3.93
C TRP A 91 -5.69 -7.79 -4.37
N ARG A 92 -6.51 -7.01 -5.09
CA ARG A 92 -6.24 -5.63 -5.48
C ARG A 92 -7.52 -4.80 -5.37
N VAL A 93 -7.41 -3.63 -4.77
CA VAL A 93 -8.49 -2.65 -4.61
C VAL A 93 -7.90 -1.29 -4.98
N GLU A 94 -8.55 -0.60 -5.90
CA GLU A 94 -8.14 0.70 -6.41
C GLU A 94 -9.33 1.65 -6.37
N LYS A 95 -9.11 2.93 -6.13
CA LYS A 95 -10.17 3.93 -6.26
C LYS A 95 -10.46 4.15 -7.74
N ALA A 96 -11.71 3.95 -8.15
CA ALA A 96 -12.14 4.27 -9.50
C ALA A 96 -12.41 5.78 -9.58
N GLY A 97 -11.69 6.49 -10.45
CA GLY A 97 -11.90 7.91 -10.71
C GLY A 97 -10.80 8.85 -10.20
N GLU A 98 -9.71 8.35 -9.61
CA GLU A 98 -8.52 9.17 -9.41
C GLU A 98 -7.71 9.15 -10.72
N PRO A 99 -7.53 10.28 -11.44
CA PRO A 99 -6.47 10.33 -12.43
C PRO A 99 -5.18 10.00 -11.68
N ALA A 100 -4.41 9.04 -12.19
CA ALA A 100 -3.09 8.72 -11.65
C ALA A 100 -2.34 10.04 -11.43
N GLN A 101 -2.24 10.48 -10.17
CA GLN A 101 -1.45 11.65 -9.82
C GLN A 101 -0.04 11.30 -10.31
N PRO A 102 0.53 12.05 -11.28
CA PRO A 102 1.91 11.82 -11.65
C PRO A 102 2.71 11.98 -10.38
N VAL A 103 3.45 10.94 -10.01
CA VAL A 103 4.40 10.98 -8.90
C VAL A 103 5.28 12.20 -9.16
N GLN A 104 5.05 13.27 -8.42
CA GLN A 104 5.87 14.46 -8.50
C GLN A 104 7.21 14.09 -7.87
N ARG A 105 8.08 13.54 -8.70
CA ARG A 105 9.50 13.37 -8.41
C ARG A 105 10.02 14.78 -8.15
N ASN A 106 10.09 15.16 -6.88
CA ASN A 106 10.79 16.35 -6.43
C ASN A 106 12.20 16.30 -7.04
N PRO A 107 12.60 17.25 -7.90
CA PRO A 107 14.01 17.44 -8.18
C PRO A 107 14.55 18.18 -6.96
N ALA A 108 15.02 17.45 -5.96
CA ALA A 108 15.87 18.04 -4.93
C ALA A 108 17.17 18.45 -5.62
N TYR A 109 17.20 19.70 -6.08
CA TYR A 109 18.37 20.37 -6.57
C TYR A 109 19.46 20.39 -5.49
N MET A 110 20.65 19.94 -5.89
CA MET A 110 21.98 20.41 -5.51
C MET A 110 22.06 21.27 -4.23
N ASN A 111 22.72 20.72 -3.20
CA ASN A 111 23.51 21.56 -2.31
C ASN A 111 24.87 20.90 -2.06
N THR A 112 25.82 21.22 -2.93
CA THR A 112 27.25 20.99 -2.70
C THR A 112 27.70 21.94 -1.58
N PRO A 113 28.38 21.47 -0.51
CA PRO A 113 29.02 22.38 0.43
C PRO A 113 30.15 23.12 -0.30
N SER A 114 29.98 24.43 -0.43
CA SER A 114 30.99 25.36 -0.93
C SER A 114 32.08 25.51 0.12
N PHE A 115 33.29 25.12 -0.25
CA PHE A 115 34.51 25.45 0.50
C PHE A 115 34.74 26.97 0.42
N PRO A 116 35.14 27.64 1.51
CA PRO A 116 35.50 29.05 1.46
C PRO A 116 36.84 29.26 0.74
N PRO A 117 36.99 30.33 -0.08
CA PRO A 117 38.26 30.64 -0.72
C PRO A 117 39.27 31.21 0.29
N THR A 118 40.50 30.72 0.20
CA THR A 118 41.69 31.22 0.90
C THR A 118 42.17 32.53 0.28
N SER A 119 42.55 33.51 1.10
CA SER A 119 43.61 34.46 0.75
C SER A 119 44.29 35.05 1.99
N ASN A 120 45.63 34.97 1.94
CA ASN A 120 46.64 35.35 2.92
C ASN A 120 46.53 36.77 3.48
N THR A 121 47.00 36.95 4.72
CA THR A 121 47.91 38.07 5.11
C THR A 121 48.62 37.72 6.44
N THR A 122 49.95 37.61 6.41
CA THR A 122 50.89 37.56 7.56
C THR A 122 51.03 38.96 8.19
N PRO A 123 51.37 39.12 9.50
CA PRO A 123 52.78 39.07 9.92
C PRO A 123 53.10 38.63 11.38
N ALA A 124 54.36 38.22 11.56
CA ALA A 124 55.26 38.39 12.72
C ALA A 124 55.08 37.59 14.04
N GLY A 125 56.16 36.85 14.40
CA GLY A 125 56.55 36.39 15.74
C GLY A 125 55.77 35.17 16.25
N PHE A 126 56.35 34.05 16.69
CA PHE A 126 57.54 33.84 17.51
C PHE A 126 58.10 32.41 17.28
N SER A 127 59.40 32.26 17.53
CA SER A 127 60.19 31.02 17.47
C SER A 127 59.62 29.83 18.24
N ALA A 128 59.77 28.62 17.68
CA ALA A 128 60.62 27.53 18.20
C ALA A 128 60.24 26.18 17.56
N ALA A 129 61.20 25.56 16.88
CA ALA A 129 61.25 24.10 16.63
C ALA A 129 62.02 23.43 17.80
N PRO A 130 62.22 22.09 17.87
CA PRO A 130 61.69 20.96 17.09
C PRO A 130 60.94 19.96 18.04
N ALA A 131 60.36 18.82 17.68
CA ALA A 131 61.02 17.59 17.24
C ALA A 131 60.00 16.44 17.22
N GLU A 132 60.10 15.63 16.16
CA GLU A 132 60.09 14.15 16.17
C GLU A 132 58.88 13.34 16.66
N GLY A 133 58.52 12.34 15.85
CA GLY A 133 58.03 11.06 16.36
C GLY A 133 56.99 10.35 15.49
N GLY A 134 57.46 9.38 14.68
CA GLY A 134 56.66 8.25 14.15
C GLY A 134 55.96 8.59 12.85
N ASP A 135 56.56 8.42 11.68
CA ASP A 135 57.13 7.18 11.12
C ASP A 135 56.11 6.04 10.97
N ASP A 136 55.97 5.70 9.70
CA ASP A 136 55.32 4.63 8.96
C ASP A 136 54.10 3.83 9.47
N LEU A 137 53.14 3.74 8.55
CA LEU A 137 51.95 2.89 8.56
C LEU A 137 52.31 1.46 8.05
N PRO A 138 51.40 0.48 8.18
CA PRO A 138 51.69 -0.84 8.75
C PRO A 138 51.95 -1.99 7.76
N PHE A 139 52.29 -3.14 8.39
CA PHE A 139 52.22 -4.57 8.00
C PHE A 139 53.56 -5.27 7.79
#